data_AF-A0A0L6WNM0-F1
#
_entry.id   AF-A0A0L6WNM0-F1
#
_cell.length_a   1.000
_cell.length_b   1.000
_cell.length_c   1.000
_cell.angle_alpha   90.00
_cell.angle_beta   90.00
_cell.angle_gamma   90.00
#
_symmetry.space_group_name_H-M   'P 1'
#
loop_
_entity.id
_entity.type
_entity.pdbx_description
1 polymer ?
#
loop_
_entity_poly.entity_id
_entity_poly.type
_entity_poly.pdbx_seq_one_letter_code
_entity_poly.pdbx_strand_id
1 'polypeptide(L)'
;MSQAFQDIMPPHLHTFEDIFSKALFDSLLKCKQWDHAIEFILDSKPLSCKVYSLVPKEQDELNTFLQVNLDSGHICPSKFLIASLVFFIKKKDGLL
;
A
#
# COMPACT_ATOMS: atom_id res chain seq x y z
N MET A 1 3.74 -16.04 -25.50
CA MET A 1 4.83 -15.11 -25.84
C MET A 1 4.45 -13.77 -25.24
N SER A 2 5.26 -13.19 -24.35
CA SER A 2 4.98 -11.87 -23.79
C SER A 2 5.08 -10.84 -24.91
N GLN A 3 4.00 -10.10 -25.14
CA GLN A 3 3.95 -9.02 -26.11
C GLN A 3 4.91 -7.90 -25.65
N ALA A 4 5.70 -7.34 -26.56
CA ALA A 4 6.69 -6.34 -26.19
C ALA A 4 5.99 -5.06 -25.71
N PHE A 5 6.54 -4.38 -24.70
CA PHE A 5 6.00 -3.11 -24.18
C PHE A 5 5.74 -2.09 -25.31
N GLN A 6 6.63 -2.10 -26.30
CA GLN A 6 6.59 -1.25 -27.48
C GLN A 6 5.37 -1.52 -28.40
N ASP A 7 4.81 -2.73 -28.38
CA ASP A 7 3.64 -3.10 -29.20
C ASP A 7 2.30 -2.71 -28.54
N ILE A 8 2.29 -2.51 -27.22
CA ILE A 8 1.08 -2.22 -26.43
C ILE A 8 0.95 -0.73 -26.16
N MET A 9 2.08 -0.03 -25.96
CA MET A 9 2.08 1.38 -25.57
C MET A 9 2.18 2.33 -26.76
N PRO A 10 1.54 3.51 -26.71
CA PRO A 10 1.72 4.57 -27.69
C PRO A 10 3.19 5.02 -27.83
N PRO A 11 3.61 5.47 -29.03
CA PRO A 11 5.00 5.89 -29.30
C PRO A 11 5.60 6.92 -28.34
N HIS A 12 4.77 7.84 -27.84
CA HIS A 12 5.20 8.90 -26.94
C HIS A 12 5.51 8.42 -25.51
N LEU A 13 5.11 7.19 -25.15
CA LEU A 13 5.36 6.59 -23.83
C LEU A 13 6.55 5.65 -23.80
N HIS A 14 7.15 5.33 -24.96
CA HIS A 14 8.30 4.44 -25.03
C HIS A 14 9.51 4.97 -24.26
N THR A 15 9.65 6.29 -24.14
CA THR A 15 10.72 6.92 -23.34
C THR A 15 10.57 6.68 -21.83
N PHE A 16 9.37 6.28 -21.37
CA PHE A 16 9.03 6.04 -19.97
C PHE A 16 8.87 4.56 -19.65
N GLU A 17 9.44 3.66 -20.47
CA GLU A 17 9.35 2.21 -20.28
C GLU A 17 9.77 1.77 -18.86
N ASP A 18 10.75 2.47 -18.29
CA ASP A 18 11.20 2.26 -16.92
C ASP A 18 10.09 2.51 -15.88
N ILE A 19 9.29 3.57 -16.02
CA ILE A 19 8.16 3.90 -15.12
C ILE A 19 7.12 2.78 -15.09
N PHE A 20 6.94 2.04 -16.19
CA PHE A 20 6.01 0.91 -16.26
C PHE A 20 6.64 -0.42 -15.80
N SER A 21 7.92 -0.41 -15.44
CA SER A 21 8.59 -1.60 -14.92
C SER A 21 8.07 -1.93 -13.51
N LYS A 22 7.89 -3.23 -13.25
CA LYS A 22 7.49 -3.73 -11.93
C LYS A 22 8.49 -3.32 -10.83
N ALA A 23 9.78 -3.22 -11.17
CA ALA A 23 10.83 -2.86 -10.23
C ALA A 23 10.66 -1.42 -9.68
N LEU A 24 10.31 -0.45 -10.53
CA LEU A 24 10.05 0.92 -10.08
C LEU A 24 8.70 1.04 -9.36
N PHE A 25 7.69 0.29 -9.80
CA PHE A 25 6.39 0.24 -9.12
C PHE A 25 6.49 -0.28 -7.68
N ASP A 26 7.30 -1.32 -7.44
CA ASP A 26 7.46 -1.92 -6.11
C ASP A 26 8.36 -1.05 -5.18
N SER A 27 8.95 0.05 -5.68
CA SER A 27 9.84 0.92 -4.92
C SER A 27 9.16 2.22 -4.48
N LEU A 28 9.28 2.56 -3.20
CA LEU A 28 8.83 3.86 -2.71
C LEU A 28 9.72 5.01 -3.23
N LEU A 29 9.06 6.07 -3.70
CA LEU A 29 9.73 7.32 -4.01
C LEU A 29 10.25 7.99 -2.73
N LYS A 30 11.35 8.73 -2.88
CA LYS A 30 11.89 9.53 -1.78
C LYS A 30 10.91 10.63 -1.38
N CYS A 31 10.75 10.83 -0.08
CA CYS A 31 9.96 11.91 0.49
C CYS A 31 10.36 13.28 -0.11
N LYS A 32 9.36 14.08 -0.47
CA LYS A 32 9.49 15.40 -1.08
C LYS A 32 8.88 16.48 -0.18
N GLN A 33 9.27 17.73 -0.42
CA GLN A 33 8.73 18.88 0.32
C GLN A 33 7.22 19.10 0.10
N TRP A 34 6.68 18.63 -1.02
CA TRP A 34 5.27 18.73 -1.38
C TRP A 34 4.48 17.45 -1.06
N ASP A 35 5.04 16.53 -0.28
CA ASP A 35 4.29 15.38 0.20
C ASP A 35 3.13 15.83 1.08
N HIS A 36 2.04 15.06 1.06
CA HIS A 36 0.84 15.41 1.80
C HIS A 36 1.09 15.33 3.31
N ALA A 37 1.03 16.48 3.99
CA ALA A 37 1.02 16.56 5.44
C ALA A 37 -0.41 16.36 5.96
N ILE A 38 -0.57 15.49 6.94
CA ILE A 38 -1.82 15.34 7.69
C ILE A 38 -1.69 16.18 8.96
N GLU A 39 -2.34 17.34 8.95
CA GLU A 39 -2.37 18.24 10.11
C GLU A 39 -3.41 17.75 11.12
N PHE A 40 -3.00 17.61 12.39
CA PHE A 40 -3.92 17.27 13.47
C PHE A 40 -4.62 18.52 14.00
N ILE A 41 -5.92 18.38 14.28
CA ILE A 41 -6.68 19.41 15.00
C ILE A 41 -6.16 19.46 16.44
N LEU A 42 -5.87 20.68 16.93
CA LEU A 42 -5.45 20.92 18.31
C LEU A 42 -6.51 20.40 19.29
N ASP A 43 -6.07 19.79 20.39
CA ASP A 43 -6.92 19.17 21.43
C ASP A 43 -7.79 17.99 20.95
N SER A 44 -7.50 17.42 19.77
CA SER A 44 -8.12 16.17 19.34
C SER A 44 -7.71 15.03 20.28
N LYS A 45 -8.70 14.23 20.69
CA LYS A 45 -8.45 13.07 21.55
C LYS A 45 -7.91 11.92 20.71
N PRO A 46 -6.82 11.25 21.14
CA PRO A 46 -6.30 10.11 20.41
C PRO A 46 -7.32 8.97 20.38
N LEU A 47 -7.56 8.43 19.19
CA LEU A 47 -8.45 7.29 18.96
C LEU A 47 -7.59 6.04 18.77
N SER A 48 -7.54 5.20 19.82
CA SER A 48 -6.97 3.86 19.73
C SER A 48 -8.11 2.87 19.53
N CYS A 49 -8.39 2.51 18.28
CA CYS A 49 -9.39 1.51 17.97
C CYS A 49 -8.85 0.10 18.29
N LYS A 50 -9.64 -0.70 19.03
CA LYS A 50 -9.30 -2.11 19.31
C LYS A 50 -9.43 -2.94 18.05
N VAL A 51 -8.42 -3.74 17.73
CA VAL A 51 -8.46 -4.70 16.61
C VAL A 51 -9.65 -5.64 16.77
N TYR A 52 -10.46 -5.77 15.72
CA TYR A 52 -11.56 -6.74 15.70
C TYR A 52 -11.02 -8.17 15.56
N SER A 53 -11.72 -9.15 16.12
CA SER A 53 -11.40 -10.55 15.89
C SER A 53 -11.58 -10.90 14.42
N LEU A 54 -10.49 -11.30 13.76
CA LEU A 54 -10.49 -11.76 12.37
C LEU A 54 -10.72 -13.27 12.31
N VAL A 55 -11.36 -13.74 11.24
CA VAL A 55 -11.45 -15.17 10.93
C VAL A 55 -10.04 -15.67 10.56
N PRO A 56 -9.65 -16.94 10.85
CA PRO A 56 -8.28 -17.41 10.61
C PRO A 56 -7.72 -17.09 9.21
N LYS A 57 -8.55 -17.24 8.16
CA LYS A 57 -8.15 -16.90 6.79
C LYS A 57 -7.79 -15.42 6.61
N GLU A 58 -8.58 -14.52 7.18
CA GLU A 58 -8.34 -13.07 7.11
C GLU A 58 -7.10 -12.68 7.92
N GLN A 59 -6.83 -13.40 9.02
CA GLN A 59 -5.63 -13.20 9.82
C GLN A 59 -4.37 -13.61 9.06
N ASP A 60 -4.41 -14.74 8.34
CA ASP A 60 -3.28 -15.22 7.53
C ASP A 60 -2.97 -14.24 6.38
N GLU A 61 -4.01 -13.71 5.74
CA GLU A 61 -3.85 -12.70 4.70
C GLU A 61 -3.35 -11.37 5.27
N LEU A 62 -3.82 -10.95 6.44
CA LEU A 62 -3.29 -9.77 7.13
C LEU A 62 -1.80 -9.93 7.44
N ASN A 63 -1.40 -11.09 7.96
CA ASN A 63 0.00 -11.36 8.28
C ASN A 63 0.88 -11.31 7.01
N THR A 64 0.39 -11.91 5.93
CA THR A 64 1.06 -11.87 4.62
C THR A 64 1.18 -10.45 4.09
N PHE A 65 0.08 -9.68 4.15
CA PHE A 65 0.06 -8.27 3.75
C PHE A 65 1.07 -7.44 4.56
N LEU A 66 1.08 -7.59 5.89
CA LEU A 66 2.01 -6.87 6.75
C LEU A 66 3.46 -7.23 6.41
N GLN A 67 3.77 -8.51 6.22
CA GLN A 67 5.13 -8.96 5.91
C GLN A 67 5.63 -8.37 4.59
N VAL A 68 4.86 -8.48 3.52
CA VAL A 68 5.24 -7.94 2.20
C VAL A 68 5.47 -6.42 2.26
N ASN A 69 4.61 -5.68 2.96
CA ASN A 69 4.72 -4.23 3.05
C ASN A 69 5.85 -3.77 4.01
N LEU A 70 6.17 -4.56 5.03
CA LEU A 70 7.32 -4.32 5.92
C LEU A 70 8.63 -4.59 5.17
N ASP A 71 8.72 -5.70 4.44
CA ASP A 71 9.92 -6.10 3.71
C ASP A 71 10.23 -5.12 2.56
N SER A 72 9.20 -4.57 1.92
CA SER A 72 9.34 -3.53 0.90
C SER A 72 9.55 -2.11 1.47
N GLY A 73 9.37 -1.94 2.78
CA GLY A 73 9.49 -0.63 3.44
C GLY A 73 8.32 0.33 3.19
N HIS A 74 7.22 -0.14 2.61
CA HIS A 74 5.99 0.65 2.41
C HIS A 74 5.34 1.06 3.73
N ILE A 75 5.48 0.23 4.76
CA ILE A 75 5.04 0.53 6.12
C ILE A 75 6.20 0.29 7.09
N CYS A 76 6.12 0.93 8.25
CA CYS A 76 7.07 0.71 9.34
C CYS A 76 6.34 0.65 10.70
N PRO A 77 6.89 -0.04 11.70
CA PRO A 77 6.36 -0.01 13.05
C PRO A 77 6.38 1.42 13.60
N SER A 78 5.26 1.86 14.16
CA SER A 78 5.11 3.19 14.76
C SER A 78 4.53 3.10 16.17
N LYS A 79 4.93 4.05 17.02
CA LYS A 79 4.37 4.23 18.38
C LYS A 79 3.43 5.42 18.38
N PHE A 80 2.39 5.36 17.55
CA PHE A 80 1.41 6.43 17.42
C PHE A 80 0.27 6.25 18.43
N LEU A 81 -0.25 7.35 18.96
CA LEU A 81 -1.38 7.32 19.91
C LEU A 81 -2.72 7.05 19.22
N ILE A 82 -2.77 7.22 17.89
CA ILE A 82 -3.96 6.99 17.07
C ILE A 82 -3.74 5.72 16.25
N ALA A 83 -4.74 4.86 16.20
CA ALA A 83 -4.74 3.67 15.37
C ALA A 83 -6.11 3.48 14.73
N SER A 84 -6.10 3.25 13.42
CA SER A 84 -7.28 2.89 12.65
C SER A 84 -7.32 1.39 12.41
N LEU A 85 -8.52 0.87 12.20
CA LEU A 85 -8.76 -0.55 11.99
C LEU A 85 -8.50 -0.92 10.52
N VAL A 86 -8.10 -2.17 10.31
CA VAL A 86 -8.02 -2.80 9.00
C VAL A 86 -9.12 -3.86 8.92
N PHE A 87 -9.82 -3.90 7.79
CA PHE A 87 -10.83 -4.91 7.50
C PHE A 87 -10.74 -5.28 6.02
N PHE A 88 -11.15 -6.51 5.70
CA PHE A 88 -11.13 -7.01 4.33
C PHE A 88 -12.50 -6.87 3.67
N ILE A 89 -12.48 -6.55 2.37
CA ILE A 89 -13.68 -6.49 1.54
C ILE A 89 -13.52 -7.53 0.45
N LYS A 90 -14.44 -8.51 0.42
CA LYS A 90 -14.46 -9.55 -0.61
C LYS A 90 -14.54 -8.91 -2.00
N LYS A 91 -13.55 -9.21 -2.84
CA LYS A 91 -13.56 -8.81 -4.25
C LYS A 91 -14.51 -9.72 -5.03
N LYS A 92 -14.98 -9.22 -6.19
CA LYS A 92 -15.91 -9.94 -7.08
C LYS A 92 -15.37 -11.30 -7.52
N ASP A 93 -14.05 -11.43 -7.59
CA ASP A 93 -13.34 -12.64 -8.05
C ASP A 93 -13.30 -13.76 -6.98
N GLY A 94 -13.97 -13.57 -5.83
CA GLY A 94 -14.03 -14.56 -4.74
C GLY A 94 -12.77 -14.61 -3.88
N LEU A 95 -11.74 -13.86 -4.28
CA LEU A 95 -10.56 -13.59 -3.47
C LEU A 95 -10.87 -12.51 -2.41
N LEU A 96 -10.19 -12.63 -1.28
CA LEU A 96 -10.26 -11.70 -0.17
C LEU A 96 -9.11 -10.70 -0.28
#